data_AF-E1ZLN8-F1
#
_entry.id   AF-E1ZLN8-F1
#
_cell.length_a   1.000
_cell.length_b   1.000
_cell.length_c   1.000
_cell.angle_alpha   90.00
_cell.angle_beta   90.00
_cell.angle_gamma   90.00
#
_symmetry.space_group_name_H-M   'P 1'
#
loop_
_entity.id
_entity.type
_entity.pdbx_description
1 polymer ?
#
loop_
_entity_poly.entity_id
_entity_poly.type
_entity_poly.pdbx_seq_one_letter_code
_entity_poly.pdbx_strand_id
1 'polypeptide(L)'
;MRGAQAAAVVAALALLAGLASADEHNHRYQVGDVVTLWVNKVGPYNNPQETYNYYLLPFCKPKPADKTRHKWGGLGEVLQGNELIDSQLELKFRTDMPKRDICTMNLDDDKVEDFTEAVRRHYWYEFFADELPIWGFVGPPPEQTKGDSNVYIYTHKTFDIAYNGDRVIHINLTSESPQPLTSGASLTFTYQVQWKAVSIPFVRRFERYLDFNFFEHQIHWFSIFNSFMMVIFLTGLVSMILLRTLRKDYARYTARDAEDLESLERDMNEESGWKLVHGDVFRPPKYLEVLAALIGTGVQLALLVLSVILITIAGTLFVERGTIVTVFIICYALTSFVGGYVSGGFYARNEGKNWIQTMLVTACLFPLSCFSIAFVLNTIAIFYQSLAAVPFGSIVIVLLIWMFISFPLCLFGTVVGRNWAGAPDHPCRVKRIPSPIPDKKWYLRPHIIALVGGLLPFGSIFIEMYFIFTSFWNYKVYYVYGFFLLVFLILLIVTVCVTIVGTYFLLNAENYHWHWTAFSAGASTSLYVMLYSVHYFVMKTKMTGFFQTAFYFGYTLMFCLGLSIMCGAIGYLGSLAFVRRIFRNVKVD
;
A
#
# COMPACT_ATOMS: atom_id res chain seq x y z
N MET A 1 21.31 -42.19 31.45
CA MET A 1 22.34 -41.14 31.23
C MET A 1 21.98 -40.08 30.18
N ARG A 2 21.17 -40.37 29.14
CA ARG A 2 20.81 -39.36 28.11
C ARG A 2 19.80 -38.28 28.54
N GLY A 3 18.94 -38.54 29.52
CA GLY A 3 17.98 -37.55 30.03
C GLY A 3 18.57 -36.46 30.93
N ALA A 4 19.63 -36.78 31.69
CA ALA A 4 20.29 -35.83 32.59
C ALA A 4 21.11 -34.78 31.81
N GLN A 5 21.67 -35.15 30.66
CA GLN A 5 22.39 -34.22 29.78
C GLN A 5 21.43 -33.26 29.06
N ALA A 6 20.24 -33.72 28.65
CA ALA A 6 19.22 -32.86 28.06
C ALA A 6 18.67 -31.83 29.08
N ALA A 7 18.43 -32.25 30.32
CA ALA A 7 17.99 -31.35 31.38
C ALA A 7 19.07 -30.31 31.76
N ALA A 8 20.35 -30.68 31.76
CA ALA A 8 21.45 -29.75 32.02
C ALA A 8 21.63 -28.72 30.88
N VAL A 9 21.41 -29.11 29.62
CA VAL A 9 21.45 -28.18 28.48
C VAL A 9 20.26 -27.22 28.49
N VAL A 10 19.07 -27.68 28.84
CA VAL A 10 17.88 -26.80 28.99
C VAL A 10 18.03 -25.86 30.19
N ALA A 11 18.57 -26.33 31.31
CA ALA A 11 18.86 -25.47 32.47
C ALA A 11 19.98 -24.47 32.18
N ALA A 12 21.01 -24.84 31.42
CA ALA A 12 22.06 -23.93 30.98
C ALA A 12 21.55 -22.88 29.97
N LEU A 13 20.65 -23.26 29.06
CA LEU A 13 19.96 -22.33 28.15
C LEU A 13 19.00 -21.38 28.90
N ALA A 14 18.34 -21.86 29.96
CA ALA A 14 17.49 -21.02 30.81
C ALA A 14 18.31 -20.08 31.73
N LEU A 15 19.48 -20.50 32.20
CA LEU A 15 20.41 -19.65 32.96
C LEU A 15 21.13 -18.62 32.07
N LEU A 16 21.40 -18.95 30.80
CA LEU A 16 21.89 -18.00 29.81
C LEU A 16 20.84 -16.97 29.38
N ALA A 17 19.54 -17.30 29.46
CA ALA A 17 18.45 -16.35 29.24
C ALA A 17 18.24 -15.38 30.44
N GLY A 18 18.82 -15.68 31.61
CA GLY A 18 18.72 -14.86 32.83
C GLY A 18 19.74 -13.72 32.92
N LEU A 19 20.77 -13.70 32.07
CA LEU A 19 21.66 -12.55 31.88
C LEU A 19 21.12 -11.67 30.75
N ALA A 20 19.89 -11.17 30.94
CA ALA A 20 19.37 -10.11 30.10
C ALA A 20 20.20 -8.85 30.37
N SER A 21 21.21 -8.60 29.54
CA SER A 21 21.80 -7.28 29.40
C SER A 21 20.66 -6.28 29.20
N ALA A 22 20.64 -5.20 29.98
CA ALA A 22 19.81 -4.05 29.66
C ALA A 22 20.14 -3.64 28.21
N ASP A 23 19.13 -3.56 27.34
CA ASP A 23 19.38 -3.33 25.91
C ASP A 23 18.15 -2.75 25.20
N GLU A 24 18.40 -2.10 24.07
CA GLU A 24 17.39 -1.51 23.17
C GLU A 24 16.32 -2.53 22.73
N HIS A 25 16.62 -3.83 22.79
CA HIS A 25 15.70 -4.92 22.49
C HIS A 25 14.64 -5.19 23.57
N ASN A 26 14.95 -4.96 24.84
CA ASN A 26 14.01 -5.19 25.95
C ASN A 26 13.39 -3.89 26.48
N HIS A 27 13.85 -2.74 25.97
CA HIS A 27 13.41 -1.39 26.34
C HIS A 27 13.45 -1.14 27.86
N ARG A 28 14.38 -1.79 28.57
CA ARG A 28 14.57 -1.66 30.02
C ARG A 28 16.02 -1.25 30.31
N TYR A 29 16.15 -0.21 31.12
CA TYR A 29 17.42 0.44 31.43
C TYR A 29 17.58 0.61 32.95
N GLN A 30 18.77 0.35 33.44
CA GLN A 30 19.23 0.74 34.76
C GLN A 30 19.81 2.17 34.73
N VAL A 31 19.87 2.81 35.89
CA VAL A 31 20.40 4.17 36.00
C VAL A 31 21.87 4.17 35.56
N GLY A 32 22.21 5.05 34.61
CA GLY A 32 23.55 5.17 34.05
C GLY A 32 23.80 4.32 32.81
N ASP A 33 22.88 3.42 32.43
CA ASP A 33 22.99 2.62 31.20
C ASP A 33 23.02 3.52 29.97
N VAL A 34 23.78 3.10 28.96
CA VAL A 34 23.91 3.84 27.70
C VAL A 34 22.64 3.66 26.87
N VAL A 35 22.03 4.79 26.48
CA VAL A 35 20.96 4.84 25.49
C VAL A 35 21.57 5.28 24.18
N THR A 36 21.70 4.37 23.23
CA THR A 36 22.31 4.67 21.92
C THR A 36 21.41 5.60 21.11
N LEU A 37 21.98 6.69 20.61
CA LEU A 37 21.34 7.56 19.63
C LEU A 37 21.89 7.25 18.24
N TRP A 38 21.00 6.80 17.37
CA TRP A 38 21.27 6.49 15.97
C TRP A 38 20.91 7.70 15.10
N VAL A 39 21.84 8.15 14.26
CA VAL A 39 21.51 9.06 13.17
C VAL A 39 21.02 8.27 11.97
N ASN A 40 20.01 8.79 11.25
CA ASN A 40 19.44 8.11 10.09
C ASN A 40 19.61 8.95 8.82
N LYS A 41 18.68 9.88 8.60
CA LYS A 41 18.56 10.57 7.31
C LYS A 41 18.36 12.08 7.45
N VAL A 42 18.67 12.78 6.38
CA VAL A 42 18.47 14.21 6.19
C VAL A 42 17.87 14.46 4.80
N GLY A 43 17.03 15.47 4.66
CA GLY A 43 16.45 15.82 3.37
C GLY A 43 15.58 17.07 3.41
N PRO A 44 15.07 17.54 2.26
CA PRO A 44 14.19 18.71 2.20
C PRO A 44 12.84 18.38 2.84
N TYR A 45 12.35 19.23 3.73
CA TYR A 45 11.07 18.96 4.42
C TYR A 45 9.90 18.80 3.46
N ASN A 46 9.82 19.61 2.40
CA ASN A 46 8.73 19.50 1.43
C ASN A 46 8.86 18.31 0.46
N ASN A 47 9.97 17.56 0.49
CA ASN A 47 10.23 16.41 -0.39
C ASN A 47 10.55 15.14 0.44
N PRO A 48 9.53 14.45 0.97
CA PRO A 48 9.75 13.36 1.94
C PRO A 48 10.47 12.11 1.42
N GLN A 49 10.49 11.88 0.09
CA GLN A 49 11.18 10.72 -0.49
C GLN A 49 12.65 11.03 -0.80
N GLU A 50 12.98 12.31 -0.96
CA GLU A 50 14.34 12.78 -1.22
C GLU A 50 15.14 12.79 0.09
N THR A 51 15.71 11.62 0.41
CA THR A 51 16.42 11.40 1.68
C THR A 51 17.86 10.96 1.43
N TYR A 52 18.76 11.46 2.25
CA TYR A 52 20.20 11.23 2.19
C TYR A 52 20.72 10.84 3.58
N ASN A 53 21.91 10.26 3.64
CA ASN A 53 22.56 9.96 4.92
C ASN A 53 22.76 11.26 5.72
N TYR A 54 22.54 11.22 7.04
CA TYR A 54 22.74 12.40 7.91
C TYR A 54 24.10 13.09 7.71
N TYR A 55 25.15 12.30 7.45
CA TYR A 55 26.51 12.78 7.22
C TYR A 55 26.82 13.20 5.78
N LEU A 56 25.81 13.29 4.91
CA LEU A 56 25.90 14.02 3.65
C LEU A 56 26.22 15.49 3.93
N LEU A 57 25.53 16.09 4.92
CA LEU A 57 25.90 17.41 5.41
C LEU A 57 27.16 17.33 6.27
N PRO A 58 28.01 18.37 6.27
CA PRO A 58 29.28 18.37 6.98
C PRO A 58 29.13 18.54 8.50
N PHE A 59 28.14 17.87 9.11
CA PHE A 59 28.04 17.76 10.56
C PHE A 59 29.24 17.01 11.16
N CYS A 60 29.45 17.21 12.46
CA CYS A 60 30.50 16.51 13.22
C CYS A 60 30.45 15.00 12.99
N LYS A 61 31.45 14.46 12.31
CA LYS A 61 31.60 13.01 12.14
C LYS A 61 32.24 12.40 13.38
N PRO A 62 31.86 11.17 13.76
CA PRO A 62 32.53 10.47 14.84
C PRO A 62 34.01 10.23 14.49
N LYS A 63 34.88 10.13 15.50
CA LYS A 63 36.34 10.04 15.28
C LYS A 63 36.68 8.83 14.38
N PRO A 64 37.54 8.98 13.35
CA PRO A 64 37.84 7.93 12.38
C PRO A 64 38.58 6.69 12.95
N ALA A 65 38.89 6.68 14.25
CA ALA A 65 39.65 5.61 14.91
C ALA A 65 38.77 4.48 15.48
N ASP A 66 37.47 4.70 15.70
CA ASP A 66 36.54 3.64 16.12
C ASP A 66 35.66 3.22 14.94
N LYS A 67 35.51 1.91 14.74
CA LYS A 67 34.58 1.35 13.75
C LYS A 67 33.18 1.89 14.03
N THR A 68 32.71 2.85 13.24
CA THR A 68 31.33 3.35 13.32
C THR A 68 30.38 2.16 13.25
N ARG A 69 29.57 1.99 14.29
CA ARG A 69 28.60 0.89 14.34
C ARG A 69 27.44 1.25 13.41
N HIS A 70 27.20 0.41 12.42
CA HIS A 70 26.01 0.48 11.59
C HIS A 70 25.00 -0.54 12.11
N LYS A 71 23.76 -0.11 12.31
CA LYS A 71 22.62 -1.00 12.59
C LYS A 71 21.81 -1.14 11.31
N TRP A 72 21.84 -2.33 10.74
CA TRP A 72 21.02 -2.67 9.59
C TRP A 72 19.73 -3.30 10.08
N GLY A 73 18.60 -2.70 9.71
CA GLY A 73 17.28 -3.22 10.02
C GLY A 73 16.91 -4.47 9.21
N GLY A 74 15.70 -4.97 9.46
CA GLY A 74 15.10 -6.01 8.63
C GLY A 74 14.84 -5.55 7.18
N LEU A 75 14.46 -6.50 6.31
CA LEU A 75 14.21 -6.23 4.89
C LEU A 75 13.31 -5.01 4.65
N GLY A 76 12.23 -4.87 5.43
CA GLY A 76 11.32 -3.73 5.30
C GLY A 76 11.92 -2.38 5.72
N GLU A 77 12.84 -2.33 6.69
CA GLU A 77 13.54 -1.09 7.06
C GLU A 77 14.51 -0.65 5.97
N VAL A 78 15.24 -1.61 5.39
CA VAL A 78 16.16 -1.33 4.29
C VAL A 78 15.42 -0.83 3.04
N LEU A 79 14.26 -1.42 2.73
CA LEU A 79 13.41 -0.96 1.63
C LEU A 79 12.78 0.43 1.87
N GLN A 80 12.73 0.90 3.12
CA GLN A 80 12.32 2.26 3.48
C GLN A 80 13.46 3.28 3.43
N GLY A 81 14.69 2.84 3.10
CA GLY A 81 15.87 3.71 3.01
C GLY A 81 16.40 4.15 4.38
N ASN A 82 16.34 3.28 5.38
CA ASN A 82 16.95 3.55 6.68
C ASN A 82 18.37 3.00 6.75
N GLU A 83 19.29 3.84 7.22
CA GLU A 83 20.68 3.49 7.50
C GLU A 83 21.06 4.11 8.84
N LEU A 84 21.06 3.29 9.90
CA LEU A 84 21.31 3.77 11.26
C LEU A 84 22.81 3.74 11.56
N ILE A 85 23.36 4.91 11.86
CA ILE A 85 24.77 5.08 12.24
C ILE A 85 24.82 5.59 13.68
N ASP A 86 25.67 4.99 14.51
CA ASP A 86 25.85 5.43 15.90
C ASP A 86 26.39 6.87 15.94
N SER A 87 25.66 7.78 16.59
CA SER A 87 26.04 9.18 16.75
C SER A 87 27.28 9.38 17.65
N GLN A 88 27.63 8.37 18.46
CA GLN A 88 28.64 8.43 19.53
C GLN A 88 28.39 9.53 20.58
N LEU A 89 27.19 10.12 20.62
CA LEU A 89 26.80 10.98 21.72
C LEU A 89 26.50 10.12 22.94
N GLU A 90 27.06 10.49 24.09
CA GLU A 90 26.77 9.79 25.34
C GLU A 90 25.39 10.22 25.82
N LEU A 91 24.42 9.32 25.84
CA LEU A 91 23.19 9.48 26.62
C LEU A 91 23.15 8.38 27.68
N LYS A 92 23.05 8.77 28.94
CA LYS A 92 23.02 7.85 30.08
C LYS A 92 21.66 7.93 30.75
N PHE A 93 21.01 6.78 30.90
CA PHE A 93 19.65 6.69 31.42
C PHE A 93 19.54 7.36 32.80
N ARG A 94 18.55 8.26 32.95
CA ARG A 94 18.29 9.05 34.16
C ARG A 94 19.49 9.87 34.68
N THR A 95 20.44 10.20 33.81
CA THR A 95 21.60 11.02 34.17
C THR A 95 21.60 12.26 33.31
N ASP A 96 21.29 13.41 33.91
CA ASP A 96 21.34 14.70 33.22
C ASP A 96 22.78 15.02 32.81
N MET A 97 22.93 15.51 31.59
CA MET A 97 24.22 15.96 31.09
C MET A 97 24.17 17.46 30.80
N PRO A 98 25.03 18.25 31.46
CA PRO A 98 25.14 19.66 31.14
C PRO A 98 25.67 19.83 29.71
N LYS A 99 25.58 21.06 29.21
CA LYS A 99 26.08 21.42 27.88
C LYS A 99 27.51 20.90 27.64
N ARG A 100 27.66 20.01 26.66
CA ARG A 100 28.92 19.42 26.22
C ARG A 100 29.17 19.74 24.75
N ASP A 101 30.44 19.86 24.41
CA ASP A 101 30.87 20.06 23.03
C ASP A 101 30.85 18.72 22.27
N ILE A 102 30.25 18.72 21.09
CA ILE A 102 30.30 17.61 20.14
C ILE A 102 31.60 17.72 19.35
N CYS A 103 31.78 18.85 18.66
CA CYS A 103 33.00 19.20 17.94
C CYS A 103 33.03 20.70 17.64
N THR A 104 34.24 21.21 17.34
CA THR A 104 34.44 22.53 16.75
C THR A 104 34.77 22.34 15.27
N MET A 105 34.04 23.04 14.41
CA MET A 105 34.14 22.95 12.96
C MET A 105 34.51 24.30 12.37
N ASN A 106 35.58 24.31 11.58
CA ASN A 106 35.93 25.44 10.75
C ASN A 106 35.10 25.41 9.46
N LEU A 107 34.47 26.53 9.14
CA LEU A 107 33.65 26.73 7.95
C LEU A 107 34.54 27.12 6.77
N ASP A 108 34.66 26.21 5.81
CA ASP A 108 35.23 26.47 4.49
C ASP A 108 34.10 26.87 3.53
N ASP A 109 34.42 27.46 2.38
CA ASP A 109 33.42 27.91 1.39
C ASP A 109 32.44 26.80 0.99
N ASP A 110 32.94 25.59 0.74
CA ASP A 110 32.11 24.43 0.38
C ASP A 110 31.11 24.06 1.49
N LYS A 111 31.55 24.05 2.76
CA LYS A 111 30.67 23.72 3.90
C LYS A 111 29.61 24.79 4.11
N VAL A 112 29.97 26.06 3.89
CA VAL A 112 29.04 27.17 3.96
C VAL A 112 27.99 27.02 2.87
N GLU A 113 28.39 26.66 1.64
CA GLU A 113 27.46 26.42 0.54
C GLU A 113 26.50 25.26 0.85
N ASP A 114 27.00 24.11 1.27
CA ASP A 114 26.21 22.92 1.61
C ASP A 114 25.15 23.23 2.70
N PHE A 115 25.56 23.86 3.81
CA PHE A 115 24.62 24.22 4.87
C PHE A 115 23.65 25.32 4.44
N THR A 116 24.12 26.28 3.66
CA THR A 116 23.28 27.36 3.15
C THR A 116 22.16 26.81 2.28
N GLU A 117 22.48 25.88 1.38
CA GLU A 117 21.49 25.23 0.52
C GLU A 117 20.52 24.37 1.33
N ALA A 118 21.02 23.61 2.31
CA ALA A 118 20.20 22.82 3.21
C ALA A 118 19.20 23.68 4.01
N VAL A 119 19.64 24.82 4.55
CA VAL A 119 18.76 25.74 5.30
C VAL A 119 17.74 26.40 4.37
N ARG A 120 18.15 26.85 3.19
CA ARG A 120 17.24 27.46 2.19
C ARG A 120 16.16 26.50 1.72
N ARG A 121 16.50 25.23 1.51
CA ARG A 121 15.54 24.16 1.17
C ARG A 121 14.79 23.60 2.38
N HIS A 122 14.99 24.18 3.56
CA HIS A 122 14.35 23.80 4.81
C HIS A 122 14.56 22.31 5.14
N TYR A 123 15.83 21.91 5.23
CA TYR A 123 16.21 20.53 5.52
C TYR A 123 15.86 20.15 6.96
N TRP A 124 15.30 18.95 7.09
CA TRP A 124 15.09 18.26 8.36
C TRP A 124 16.03 17.05 8.44
N TYR A 125 16.29 16.58 9.65
CA TYR A 125 17.01 15.35 9.91
C TYR A 125 16.25 14.48 10.93
N GLU A 126 16.54 13.19 10.88
CA GLU A 126 15.93 12.15 11.71
C GLU A 126 16.99 11.39 12.51
N PHE A 127 16.74 11.24 13.80
CA PHE A 127 17.45 10.35 14.70
C PHE A 127 16.51 9.31 15.29
N PHE A 128 17.08 8.23 15.83
CA PHE A 128 16.36 7.23 16.61
C PHE A 128 17.07 6.98 17.93
N ALA A 129 16.31 6.84 19.00
CA ALA A 129 16.79 6.31 20.27
C ALA A 129 15.67 5.50 20.93
N ASP A 130 15.99 4.29 21.38
CA ASP A 130 15.00 3.34 21.93
C ASP A 130 13.82 3.08 20.96
N GLU A 131 14.12 2.97 19.66
CA GLU A 131 13.14 2.81 18.56
C GLU A 131 12.16 3.99 18.37
N LEU A 132 12.39 5.12 19.04
CA LEU A 132 11.56 6.32 18.91
C LEU A 132 12.17 7.31 17.91
N PRO A 133 11.43 7.77 16.89
CA PRO A 133 11.92 8.76 15.95
C PRO A 133 11.98 10.14 16.60
N ILE A 134 13.04 10.87 16.27
CA ILE A 134 13.32 12.22 16.72
C ILE A 134 13.63 13.07 15.49
N TRP A 135 12.97 14.22 15.36
CA TRP A 135 13.16 15.10 14.23
C TRP A 135 13.71 16.44 14.65
N GLY A 136 14.54 17.03 13.80
CA GLY A 136 15.03 18.39 13.95
C GLY A 136 15.28 19.06 12.61
N PHE A 137 15.45 20.38 12.64
CA PHE A 137 15.77 21.17 11.45
C PHE A 137 17.21 21.63 11.49
N VAL A 138 17.85 21.73 10.33
CA VAL A 138 19.25 22.18 10.20
C VAL A 138 19.40 23.64 10.65
N GLY A 139 18.47 24.49 10.27
CA GLY A 139 18.44 25.90 10.64
C GLY A 139 17.01 26.43 10.77
N PRO A 140 16.85 27.73 11.08
CA PRO A 140 15.55 28.37 11.22
C PRO A 140 14.72 28.27 9.92
N PRO A 141 13.38 28.27 10.03
CA PRO A 141 12.53 28.26 8.85
C PRO A 141 12.75 29.51 7.99
N PRO A 142 12.73 29.40 6.65
CA PRO A 142 12.99 30.53 5.74
C PRO A 142 12.08 31.74 5.97
N GLU A 143 10.88 31.51 6.51
CA GLU A 143 9.89 32.55 6.82
C GLU A 143 10.33 33.47 7.97
N GLN A 144 11.11 32.97 8.94
CA GLN A 144 11.63 33.76 10.05
C GLN A 144 12.82 34.63 9.65
N THR A 145 13.54 34.25 8.59
CA THR A 145 14.71 34.97 8.07
C THR A 145 14.38 35.84 6.85
N LYS A 146 13.10 36.07 6.54
CA LYS A 146 12.68 36.94 5.43
C LYS A 146 13.16 38.38 5.67
N GLY A 147 14.23 38.78 4.99
CA GLY A 147 14.79 40.13 5.03
C GLY A 147 16.20 40.22 5.62
N ASP A 148 16.73 39.15 6.19
CA ASP A 148 18.14 39.06 6.59
C ASP A 148 18.96 38.48 5.41
N SER A 149 20.11 39.08 5.12
CA SER A 149 21.04 38.56 4.10
C SER A 149 21.77 37.30 4.58
N ASN A 150 21.87 37.13 5.90
CA ASN A 150 22.64 36.05 6.51
C ASN A 150 21.78 34.81 6.72
N VAL A 151 22.37 33.65 6.46
CA VAL A 151 21.74 32.34 6.70
C VAL A 151 22.29 31.77 8.00
N TYR A 152 21.42 31.21 8.83
CA TYR A 152 21.77 30.74 10.17
C TYR A 152 21.62 29.22 10.29
N ILE A 153 22.50 28.60 11.08
CA ILE A 153 22.45 27.18 11.43
C ILE A 153 22.29 27.00 12.95
N TYR A 154 21.54 25.99 13.38
CA TYR A 154 21.44 25.65 14.80
C TYR A 154 22.68 24.88 15.26
N THR A 155 23.35 25.41 16.29
CA THR A 155 24.60 24.83 16.82
C THR A 155 24.40 24.10 18.16
N HIS A 156 23.27 24.31 18.84
CA HIS A 156 22.97 23.65 20.10
C HIS A 156 21.77 22.70 19.98
N LYS A 157 21.89 21.51 20.59
CA LYS A 157 20.83 20.49 20.64
C LYS A 157 20.47 20.13 22.08
N THR A 158 19.21 20.28 22.45
CA THR A 158 18.68 19.89 23.76
C THR A 158 17.85 18.63 23.60
N PHE A 159 18.25 17.54 24.25
CA PHE A 159 17.47 16.30 24.31
C PHE A 159 16.71 16.22 25.63
N ASP A 160 15.39 16.40 25.58
CA ASP A 160 14.51 16.21 26.73
C ASP A 160 13.91 14.80 26.69
N ILE A 161 14.43 13.91 27.54
CA ILE A 161 14.06 12.50 27.57
C ILE A 161 13.11 12.23 28.72
N ALA A 162 11.90 11.82 28.39
CA ALA A 162 10.91 11.41 29.37
C ALA A 162 11.02 9.91 29.67
N TYR A 163 10.97 9.56 30.95
CA TYR A 163 11.04 8.17 31.41
C TYR A 163 9.93 7.83 32.39
N ASN A 164 9.56 6.55 32.44
CA ASN A 164 8.67 5.99 33.46
C ASN A 164 9.24 4.64 33.92
N GLY A 165 9.57 4.53 35.21
CA GLY A 165 10.28 3.35 35.72
C GLY A 165 11.62 3.13 34.99
N ASP A 166 11.90 1.90 34.59
CA ASP A 166 13.09 1.48 33.87
C ASP A 166 13.00 1.73 32.35
N ARG A 167 12.05 2.54 31.85
CA ARG A 167 11.79 2.66 30.41
C ARG A 167 11.78 4.10 29.91
N VAL A 168 12.26 4.29 28.69
CA VAL A 168 12.12 5.55 27.94
C VAL A 168 10.72 5.62 27.32
N ILE A 169 10.10 6.80 27.40
CA ILE A 169 8.74 7.04 26.93
C ILE A 169 8.72 7.94 25.70
N HIS A 170 9.36 9.10 25.74
CA HIS A 170 9.47 9.96 24.57
C HIS A 170 10.71 10.84 24.66
N ILE A 171 11.19 11.28 23.51
CA ILE A 171 12.38 12.12 23.40
C ILE A 171 12.00 13.33 22.57
N ASN A 172 12.19 14.52 23.12
CA ASN A 172 12.07 15.76 22.36
C ASN A 172 13.45 16.30 22.05
N LEU A 173 13.60 16.83 20.84
CA LEU A 173 14.80 17.52 20.41
C LEU A 173 14.46 18.97 20.14
N THR A 174 15.14 19.87 20.85
CA THR A 174 15.05 21.30 20.64
C THR A 174 16.37 21.78 20.04
N SER A 175 16.32 22.42 18.87
CA SER A 175 17.49 22.98 18.21
C SER A 175 17.55 24.49 18.48
N GLU A 176 18.67 24.95 19.03
CA GLU A 176 18.83 26.30 19.57
C GLU A 176 20.17 26.93 19.13
N SER A 177 20.41 28.18 19.55
CA SER A 177 21.63 28.94 19.28
C SER A 177 21.92 29.07 17.76
N PRO A 178 21.08 29.82 17.02
CA PRO A 178 21.33 30.08 15.61
C PRO A 178 22.62 30.90 15.46
N GLN A 179 23.56 30.42 14.64
CA GLN A 179 24.81 31.10 14.32
C GLN A 179 24.88 31.38 12.82
N PRO A 180 25.39 32.54 12.38
CA PRO A 180 25.49 32.87 10.96
C PRO A 180 26.52 31.98 10.27
N LEU A 181 26.21 31.56 9.04
CA LEU A 181 27.11 30.83 8.17
C LEU A 181 28.04 31.83 7.46
N THR A 182 29.25 32.00 7.96
CA THR A 182 30.29 32.84 7.35
C THR A 182 31.56 32.03 7.09
N SER A 183 32.14 32.20 5.91
CA SER A 183 33.40 31.54 5.55
C SER A 183 34.53 32.01 6.47
N GLY A 184 35.35 31.06 6.92
CA GLY A 184 36.45 31.29 7.87
C GLY A 184 36.03 31.36 9.35
N ALA A 185 34.73 31.30 9.67
CA ALA A 185 34.28 31.23 11.06
C ALA A 185 34.40 29.82 11.64
N SER A 186 34.59 29.73 12.96
CA SER A 186 34.63 28.47 13.70
C SER A 186 33.36 28.31 14.51
N LEU A 187 32.58 27.27 14.23
CA LEU A 187 31.34 26.94 14.93
C LEU A 187 31.56 25.76 15.88
N THR A 188 31.19 25.92 17.15
CA THR A 188 31.20 24.82 18.13
C THR A 188 29.80 24.24 18.27
N PHE A 189 29.62 22.98 17.86
CA PHE A 189 28.38 22.25 18.06
C PHE A 189 28.34 21.66 19.46
N THR A 190 27.20 21.79 20.11
CA THR A 190 27.03 21.38 21.51
C THR A 190 25.71 20.65 21.71
N TYR A 191 25.66 19.77 22.71
CA TYR A 191 24.42 19.11 23.12
C TYR A 191 24.25 19.11 24.64
N GLN A 192 23.02 18.97 25.10
CA GLN A 192 22.67 18.74 26.49
C GLN A 192 21.56 17.70 26.59
N VAL A 193 21.49 16.99 27.71
CA VAL A 193 20.48 15.95 27.95
C VAL A 193 19.80 16.20 29.28
N GLN A 194 18.48 16.24 29.27
CA GLN A 194 17.66 16.43 30.47
C GLN A 194 16.65 15.29 30.60
N TRP A 195 16.59 14.66 31.76
CA TRP A 195 15.68 13.55 32.05
C TRP A 195 14.49 14.01 32.88
N LYS A 196 13.28 13.64 32.46
CA LYS A 196 12.05 13.99 33.16
C LYS A 196 11.19 12.76 33.44
N ALA A 197 10.80 12.58 34.71
CA ALA A 197 9.86 11.52 35.07
C ALA A 197 8.44 11.85 34.57
N VAL A 198 7.76 10.87 33.98
CA VAL A 198 6.37 10.96 33.52
C VAL A 198 5.55 9.76 33.97
N SER A 199 4.23 9.92 34.09
CA SER A 199 3.29 8.86 34.49
C SER A 199 2.71 8.06 33.31
N ILE A 200 3.12 8.34 32.08
CA ILE A 200 2.59 7.71 30.87
C ILE A 200 3.05 6.24 30.81
N PRO A 201 2.16 5.26 30.62
CA PRO A 201 2.56 3.86 30.50
C PRO A 201 3.28 3.59 29.17
N PHE A 202 4.25 2.66 29.20
CA PHE A 202 5.06 2.30 28.03
C PHE A 202 4.25 1.93 26.78
N VAL A 203 3.12 1.25 26.96
CA VAL A 203 2.24 0.82 25.85
C VAL A 203 1.71 2.01 25.03
N ARG A 204 1.52 3.17 25.67
CA ARG A 204 1.01 4.38 25.02
C ARG A 204 2.11 5.33 24.52
N ARG A 205 3.38 4.91 24.59
CA ARG A 205 4.51 5.79 24.25
C ARG A 205 4.45 6.33 22.82
N PHE A 206 3.93 5.53 21.89
CA PHE A 206 3.84 5.88 20.48
C PHE A 206 2.64 6.77 20.12
N GLU A 207 1.66 6.94 21.03
CA GLU A 207 0.46 7.75 20.78
C GLU A 207 0.79 9.21 20.42
N ARG A 208 1.93 9.74 20.90
CA ARG A 208 2.37 11.10 20.59
C ARG A 208 2.62 11.35 19.09
N TYR A 209 2.98 10.31 18.35
CA TYR A 209 3.22 10.40 16.90
C TYR A 209 1.94 10.26 16.08
N LEU A 210 0.83 9.90 16.73
CA LEU A 210 -0.48 9.75 16.12
C LEU A 210 -1.22 11.09 16.21
N ASP A 211 -1.45 11.73 15.07
CA ASP A 211 -2.16 13.01 15.03
C ASP A 211 -3.68 12.83 15.10
N PHE A 212 -4.19 12.65 16.33
CA PHE A 212 -5.61 12.41 16.58
C PHE A 212 -6.52 13.55 16.11
N ASN A 213 -6.03 14.80 16.12
CA ASN A 213 -6.79 15.96 15.68
C ASN A 213 -6.91 16.02 14.16
N PHE A 214 -5.93 15.49 13.42
CA PHE A 214 -6.02 15.43 11.96
C PHE A 214 -6.97 14.31 11.49
N PHE A 215 -6.92 13.14 12.13
CA PHE A 215 -7.80 12.01 11.83
C PHE A 215 -9.10 12.08 12.64
N GLU A 216 -9.78 13.23 12.57
CA GLU A 216 -11.06 13.42 13.26
C GLU A 216 -12.03 12.30 12.88
N HIS A 217 -12.46 11.53 13.88
CA HIS A 217 -13.36 10.41 13.67
C HIS A 217 -14.67 10.83 12.97
N GLN A 218 -15.11 12.07 13.13
CA GLN A 218 -16.33 12.59 12.50
C GLN A 218 -16.25 12.60 10.96
N ILE A 219 -15.10 12.95 10.39
CA ILE A 219 -14.93 13.02 8.94
C ILE A 219 -14.91 11.61 8.33
N HIS A 220 -14.28 10.65 9.01
CA HIS A 220 -14.30 9.24 8.61
C HIS A 220 -15.71 8.65 8.66
N TRP A 221 -16.48 8.92 9.73
CA TRP A 221 -17.87 8.47 9.83
C TRP A 221 -18.77 9.09 8.76
N PHE A 222 -18.56 10.37 8.43
CA PHE A 222 -19.27 11.04 7.33
C PHE A 222 -18.97 10.37 5.97
N SER A 223 -17.69 10.08 5.70
CA SER A 223 -17.24 9.35 4.50
C SER A 223 -17.91 7.97 4.38
N ILE A 224 -17.93 7.22 5.48
CA ILE A 224 -18.52 5.88 5.54
C ILE A 224 -20.03 5.95 5.32
N PHE A 225 -20.73 6.88 5.96
CA PHE A 225 -22.17 7.03 5.80
C PHE A 225 -22.55 7.33 4.35
N ASN A 226 -21.86 8.30 3.72
CA ASN A 226 -22.10 8.65 2.32
C ASN A 226 -21.84 7.46 1.37
N SER A 227 -20.75 6.74 1.60
CA SER A 227 -20.38 5.57 0.79
C SER A 227 -21.32 4.38 1.02
N PHE A 228 -21.84 4.23 2.24
CA PHE A 228 -22.83 3.20 2.59
C PHE A 228 -24.19 3.47 1.94
N MET A 229 -24.63 4.74 1.85
CA MET A 229 -25.84 5.11 1.10
C MET A 229 -25.74 4.71 -0.39
N MET A 230 -24.57 4.91 -1.01
CA MET A 230 -24.31 4.47 -2.39
C MET A 230 -24.40 2.95 -2.54
N VAL A 231 -23.90 2.18 -1.56
CA VAL A 231 -24.03 0.71 -1.55
C VAL A 231 -25.50 0.29 -1.50
N ILE A 232 -26.31 0.86 -0.61
CA ILE A 232 -27.75 0.52 -0.52
C ILE A 232 -28.45 0.80 -1.85
N PHE A 233 -28.19 1.96 -2.44
CA PHE A 233 -28.78 2.31 -3.74
C PHE A 233 -28.41 1.31 -4.85
N LEU A 234 -27.12 1.00 -4.98
CA LEU A 234 -26.63 0.11 -6.04
C LEU A 234 -27.06 -1.35 -5.83
N THR A 235 -27.00 -1.85 -4.60
CA THR A 235 -27.48 -3.21 -4.27
C THR A 235 -29.00 -3.32 -4.48
N GLY A 236 -29.75 -2.26 -4.17
CA GLY A 236 -31.17 -2.15 -4.49
C GLY A 236 -31.45 -2.20 -6.00
N LEU A 237 -30.67 -1.48 -6.80
CA LEU A 237 -30.78 -1.49 -8.26
C LEU A 237 -30.44 -2.87 -8.85
N VAL A 238 -29.35 -3.51 -8.40
CA VAL A 238 -29.00 -4.89 -8.81
C VAL A 238 -30.08 -5.88 -8.40
N SER A 239 -30.62 -5.76 -7.19
CA SER A 239 -31.71 -6.61 -6.70
C SER A 239 -32.98 -6.41 -7.52
N MET A 240 -33.32 -5.17 -7.90
CA MET A 240 -34.44 -4.87 -8.80
C MET A 240 -34.22 -5.49 -10.18
N ILE A 241 -33.02 -5.39 -10.77
CA ILE A 241 -32.69 -6.04 -12.04
C ILE A 241 -32.93 -7.54 -11.92
N LEU A 242 -32.33 -8.20 -10.91
CA LEU A 242 -32.48 -9.64 -10.69
C LEU A 242 -33.95 -10.03 -10.46
N LEU A 243 -34.68 -9.32 -9.60
CA LEU A 243 -36.09 -9.59 -9.31
C LEU A 243 -36.98 -9.35 -10.54
N ARG A 244 -36.74 -8.29 -11.31
CA ARG A 244 -37.49 -8.00 -12.55
C ARG A 244 -37.24 -9.08 -13.59
N THR A 245 -35.99 -9.49 -13.79
CA THR A 245 -35.62 -10.58 -14.69
C THR A 245 -36.27 -11.90 -14.27
N LEU A 246 -36.22 -12.25 -12.98
CA LEU A 246 -36.78 -13.50 -12.47
C LEU A 246 -38.31 -13.51 -12.39
N ARG A 247 -38.97 -12.42 -11.92
CA ARG A 247 -40.43 -12.35 -11.82
C ARG A 247 -41.12 -12.28 -13.17
N LYS A 248 -40.56 -11.57 -14.16
CA LYS A 248 -41.12 -11.56 -15.53
C LYS A 248 -41.12 -12.98 -16.11
N ASP A 249 -40.12 -13.79 -15.77
CA ASP A 249 -40.09 -15.20 -16.17
C ASP A 249 -41.08 -16.07 -15.38
N TYR A 250 -41.19 -15.93 -14.06
CA TYR A 250 -42.19 -16.67 -13.26
C TYR A 250 -43.65 -16.37 -13.66
N ALA A 251 -43.99 -15.09 -13.84
CA ALA A 251 -45.34 -14.68 -14.26
C ALA A 251 -45.68 -15.23 -15.64
N ARG A 252 -44.70 -15.34 -16.55
CA ARG A 252 -44.86 -15.97 -17.86
C ARG A 252 -45.13 -17.48 -17.75
N TYR A 253 -44.54 -18.20 -16.79
CA TYR A 253 -44.86 -19.62 -16.58
C TYR A 253 -46.29 -19.81 -16.07
N THR A 254 -46.72 -19.00 -15.09
CA THR A 254 -48.10 -19.06 -14.57
C THR A 254 -49.13 -18.65 -15.63
N ALA A 255 -48.79 -17.70 -16.50
CA ALA A 255 -49.63 -17.31 -17.64
C ALA A 255 -49.57 -18.29 -18.82
N ARG A 256 -48.57 -19.18 -18.91
CA ARG A 256 -48.49 -20.24 -19.93
C ARG A 256 -49.38 -21.43 -19.59
N ASP A 257 -49.70 -21.62 -18.30
CA ASP A 257 -50.69 -22.59 -17.83
C ASP A 257 -52.14 -22.08 -17.96
N ALA A 258 -52.33 -20.78 -18.22
CA ALA A 258 -53.62 -20.19 -18.59
C ALA A 258 -53.64 -19.96 -20.11
N GLU A 259 -54.54 -20.62 -20.83
CA GLU A 259 -54.58 -20.66 -22.32
C GLU A 259 -54.95 -19.32 -23.01
N ASP A 260 -54.24 -18.22 -22.76
CA ASP A 260 -54.46 -16.94 -23.45
C ASP A 260 -53.45 -16.72 -24.59
N LEU A 261 -53.77 -17.28 -25.76
CA LEU A 261 -52.99 -17.23 -27.01
C LEU A 261 -52.73 -15.79 -27.52
N GLU A 262 -53.59 -14.82 -27.20
CA GLU A 262 -53.42 -13.41 -27.59
C GLU A 262 -52.34 -12.67 -26.78
N SER A 263 -51.99 -13.15 -25.58
CA SER A 263 -50.89 -12.59 -24.80
C SER A 263 -49.52 -13.02 -25.31
N LEU A 264 -49.45 -14.15 -26.03
CA LEU A 264 -48.24 -14.74 -26.58
C LEU A 264 -47.66 -13.95 -27.77
N GLU A 265 -48.51 -13.41 -28.65
CA GLU A 265 -48.05 -12.69 -29.86
C GLU A 265 -47.49 -11.29 -29.54
N ARG A 266 -48.02 -10.59 -28.52
CA ARG A 266 -47.47 -9.29 -28.09
C ARG A 266 -46.15 -9.42 -27.32
N ASP A 267 -45.92 -10.54 -26.64
CA ASP A 267 -44.72 -10.79 -25.83
C ASP A 267 -43.56 -11.42 -26.62
N MET A 268 -43.82 -12.04 -27.78
CA MET A 268 -42.78 -12.49 -28.72
C MET A 268 -41.98 -11.33 -29.32
N ASN A 269 -42.55 -10.12 -29.36
CA ASN A 269 -41.86 -8.91 -29.85
C ASN A 269 -40.99 -8.22 -28.78
N GLU A 270 -41.04 -8.67 -27.51
CA GLU A 270 -40.20 -8.20 -26.40
C GLU A 270 -39.25 -9.30 -25.87
N GLU A 271 -38.61 -10.06 -26.76
CA GLU A 271 -37.45 -10.85 -26.34
C GLU A 271 -36.36 -9.91 -25.84
N SER A 272 -36.24 -9.80 -24.51
CA SER A 272 -35.24 -8.97 -23.86
C SER A 272 -33.86 -9.30 -24.45
N GLY A 273 -33.16 -8.32 -25.05
CA GLY A 273 -31.98 -8.55 -25.90
C GLY A 273 -30.86 -9.40 -25.28
N TRP A 274 -30.78 -9.46 -23.95
CA TRP A 274 -29.87 -10.38 -23.26
C TRP A 274 -30.20 -11.87 -23.45
N LYS A 275 -31.47 -12.24 -23.71
CA LYS A 275 -31.88 -13.63 -23.98
C LYS A 275 -31.41 -14.11 -25.36
N LEU A 276 -31.36 -13.22 -26.34
CA LEU A 276 -30.92 -13.53 -27.71
C LEU A 276 -29.46 -13.99 -27.75
N VAL A 277 -28.63 -13.50 -26.83
CA VAL A 277 -27.20 -13.81 -26.75
C VAL A 277 -26.86 -15.08 -25.95
N HIS A 278 -27.86 -15.88 -25.51
CA HIS A 278 -27.62 -17.09 -24.70
C HIS A 278 -26.60 -18.07 -25.32
N GLY A 279 -26.55 -18.15 -26.66
CA GLY A 279 -25.63 -19.02 -27.39
C GLY A 279 -24.21 -18.50 -27.54
N ASP A 280 -23.94 -17.21 -27.26
CA ASP A 280 -22.62 -16.59 -27.47
C ASP A 280 -21.97 -16.05 -26.18
N VAL A 281 -22.74 -15.89 -25.10
CA VAL A 281 -22.32 -15.30 -23.81
C VAL A 281 -21.19 -16.05 -23.12
N PHE A 282 -21.12 -17.37 -23.28
CA PHE A 282 -20.13 -18.23 -22.62
C PHE A 282 -18.92 -18.56 -23.51
N ARG A 283 -18.77 -17.88 -24.65
CA ARG A 283 -17.62 -18.06 -25.53
C ARG A 283 -16.33 -17.63 -24.83
N PRO A 284 -15.22 -18.37 -24.99
CA PRO A 284 -13.95 -17.97 -24.41
C PRO A 284 -13.55 -16.55 -24.86
N PRO A 285 -13.14 -15.67 -23.94
CA PRO A 285 -12.73 -14.31 -24.27
C PRO A 285 -11.46 -14.28 -25.14
N LYS A 286 -11.32 -13.21 -25.93
CA LYS A 286 -10.05 -12.88 -26.60
C LYS A 286 -8.94 -12.73 -25.56
N TYR A 287 -7.73 -13.20 -25.86
CA TYR A 287 -6.59 -13.16 -24.93
C TYR A 287 -6.88 -13.81 -23.57
N LEU A 288 -7.47 -15.02 -23.60
CA LEU A 288 -7.86 -15.79 -22.41
C LEU A 288 -6.72 -15.93 -21.38
N GLU A 289 -5.49 -16.14 -21.83
CA GLU A 289 -4.29 -16.30 -20.98
C GLU A 289 -4.06 -15.06 -20.08
N VAL A 290 -4.12 -13.88 -20.69
CA VAL A 290 -3.91 -12.60 -19.98
C VAL A 290 -5.07 -12.31 -19.03
N LEU A 291 -6.31 -12.56 -19.47
CA LEU A 291 -7.47 -12.33 -18.61
C LEU A 291 -7.47 -13.28 -17.40
N ALA A 292 -7.14 -14.56 -17.60
CA ALA A 292 -7.01 -15.53 -16.52
C ALA A 292 -5.95 -15.10 -15.50
N ALA A 293 -4.78 -14.67 -15.98
CA ALA A 293 -3.71 -14.16 -15.15
C ALA A 293 -4.12 -12.91 -14.37
N LEU A 294 -4.80 -11.95 -15.00
CA LEU A 294 -5.30 -10.73 -14.36
C LEU A 294 -6.35 -11.05 -13.28
N ILE A 295 -7.29 -11.95 -13.55
CA ILE A 295 -8.32 -12.35 -12.57
C ILE A 295 -7.67 -13.05 -11.38
N GLY A 296 -6.76 -14.01 -11.63
CA GLY A 296 -6.05 -14.71 -10.56
C GLY A 296 -5.24 -13.75 -9.70
N THR A 297 -4.44 -12.89 -10.33
CA THR A 297 -3.64 -11.88 -9.64
C THR A 297 -4.52 -10.91 -8.85
N GLY A 298 -5.67 -10.49 -9.40
CA GLY A 298 -6.55 -9.55 -8.71
C GLY A 298 -7.23 -10.14 -7.47
N VAL A 299 -7.60 -11.42 -7.49
CA VAL A 299 -8.09 -12.11 -6.29
C VAL A 299 -6.97 -12.28 -5.27
N GLN A 300 -5.75 -12.62 -5.71
CA GLN A 300 -4.58 -12.66 -4.84
C GLN A 300 -4.35 -11.31 -4.16
N LEU A 301 -4.40 -10.19 -4.90
CA LEU A 301 -4.23 -8.84 -4.36
C LEU A 301 -5.35 -8.46 -3.38
N ALA A 302 -6.60 -8.83 -3.66
CA ALA A 302 -7.70 -8.61 -2.72
C ALA A 302 -7.48 -9.36 -1.39
N LEU A 303 -7.03 -10.62 -1.46
CA LEU A 303 -6.73 -11.41 -0.28
C LEU A 303 -5.50 -10.89 0.47
N LEU A 304 -4.48 -10.43 -0.25
CA LEU A 304 -3.29 -9.79 0.32
C LEU A 304 -3.67 -8.56 1.14
N VAL A 305 -4.41 -7.63 0.54
CA VAL A 305 -4.83 -6.38 1.21
C VAL A 305 -5.68 -6.72 2.44
N LEU A 306 -6.65 -7.62 2.31
CA LEU A 306 -7.45 -8.08 3.46
C LEU A 306 -6.58 -8.66 4.58
N SER A 307 -5.64 -9.55 4.24
CA SER A 307 -4.77 -10.21 5.21
C SER A 307 -3.87 -9.21 5.94
N VAL A 308 -3.25 -8.28 5.21
CA VAL A 308 -2.39 -7.24 5.79
C VAL A 308 -3.19 -6.32 6.71
N ILE A 309 -4.40 -5.92 6.32
CA ILE A 309 -5.27 -5.11 7.19
C ILE A 309 -5.62 -5.85 8.49
N LEU A 310 -6.05 -7.12 8.40
CA LEU A 310 -6.41 -7.92 9.57
C LEU A 310 -5.22 -8.15 10.51
N ILE A 311 -4.05 -8.45 9.95
CA ILE A 311 -2.81 -8.64 10.72
C ILE A 311 -2.37 -7.31 11.37
N THR A 312 -2.56 -6.17 10.71
CA THR A 312 -2.23 -4.84 11.25
C THR A 312 -3.23 -4.39 12.33
N ILE A 313 -4.49 -4.83 12.27
CA ILE A 313 -5.47 -4.59 13.34
C ILE A 313 -5.18 -5.51 14.55
N ALA A 314 -4.79 -6.76 14.30
CA ALA A 314 -4.54 -7.74 15.35
C ALA A 314 -3.19 -7.53 16.06
N GLY A 315 -2.16 -7.12 15.33
CA GLY A 315 -0.82 -6.85 15.85
C GLY A 315 -0.56 -5.36 15.98
N THR A 316 0.21 -4.95 16.99
CA THR A 316 0.72 -3.57 17.12
C THR A 316 1.85 -3.30 16.12
N LEU A 317 1.66 -3.65 14.85
CA LEU A 317 2.67 -3.64 13.80
C LEU A 317 3.05 -2.23 13.32
N PHE A 318 2.33 -1.21 13.78
CA PHE A 318 2.67 0.20 13.55
C PHE A 318 3.81 0.70 14.45
N VAL A 319 4.19 -0.06 15.49
CA VAL A 319 5.21 0.35 16.46
C VAL A 319 6.63 0.06 15.96
N GLU A 320 6.81 -1.02 15.21
CA GLU A 320 8.11 -1.44 14.68
C GLU A 320 8.33 -0.94 13.25
N ARG A 321 9.55 -0.47 12.95
CA ARG A 321 9.91 0.07 11.64
C ARG A 321 9.96 -1.04 10.59
N GLY A 322 9.48 -0.77 9.38
CA GLY A 322 9.55 -1.71 8.26
C GLY A 322 8.71 -3.00 8.39
N THR A 323 8.05 -3.26 9.52
CA THR A 323 7.32 -4.52 9.74
C THR A 323 6.14 -4.67 8.79
N ILE A 324 5.38 -3.61 8.50
CA ILE A 324 4.27 -3.63 7.55
C ILE A 324 4.74 -4.04 6.14
N VAL A 325 5.88 -3.51 5.68
CA VAL A 325 6.46 -3.84 4.36
C VAL A 325 6.89 -5.31 4.31
N THR A 326 7.52 -5.79 5.38
CA THR A 326 7.95 -7.19 5.48
C THR A 326 6.76 -8.15 5.49
N VAL A 327 5.72 -7.85 6.27
CA VAL A 327 4.46 -8.62 6.29
C VAL A 327 3.79 -8.60 4.93
N PHE A 328 3.79 -7.47 4.23
CA PHE A 328 3.23 -7.37 2.87
C PHE A 328 3.94 -8.31 1.89
N ILE A 329 5.27 -8.37 1.89
CA ILE A 329 6.06 -9.25 1.02
C ILE A 329 5.78 -10.73 1.33
N ILE A 330 5.75 -11.11 2.60
CA ILE A 330 5.47 -12.49 3.03
C ILE A 330 4.04 -12.90 2.66
N CYS A 331 3.05 -12.06 2.98
CA CYS A 331 1.66 -12.30 2.63
C CYS A 331 1.47 -12.41 1.11
N TYR A 332 2.17 -11.59 0.31
CA TYR A 332 2.13 -11.69 -1.15
C TYR A 332 2.61 -13.06 -1.62
N ALA A 333 3.74 -13.54 -1.10
CA ALA A 333 4.29 -14.84 -1.46
C ALA A 333 3.36 -16.01 -1.08
N LEU A 334 2.72 -15.95 0.10
CA LEU A 334 1.78 -16.99 0.56
C LEU A 334 0.47 -16.99 -0.24
N THR A 335 -0.06 -15.82 -0.56
CA THR A 335 -1.31 -15.68 -1.32
C THR A 335 -1.17 -16.04 -2.80
N SER A 336 0.06 -16.21 -3.32
CA SER A 336 0.33 -16.67 -4.70
C SER A 336 -0.31 -18.01 -5.04
N PHE A 337 -0.54 -18.88 -4.05
CA PHE A 337 -1.32 -20.12 -4.25
C PHE A 337 -2.73 -19.82 -4.77
N VAL A 338 -3.42 -18.83 -4.18
CA VAL A 338 -4.78 -18.46 -4.57
C VAL A 338 -4.80 -17.84 -5.97
N GLY A 339 -3.80 -17.01 -6.29
CA GLY A 339 -3.66 -16.45 -7.64
C GLY A 339 -3.51 -17.54 -8.70
N GLY A 340 -2.64 -18.52 -8.45
CA GLY A 340 -2.47 -19.69 -9.30
C GLY A 340 -3.73 -20.54 -9.42
N TYR A 341 -4.43 -20.79 -8.31
CA TYR A 341 -5.67 -21.59 -8.27
C TYR A 341 -6.79 -20.97 -9.11
N VAL A 342 -7.05 -19.67 -8.92
CA VAL A 342 -8.12 -18.97 -9.64
C VAL A 342 -7.79 -18.85 -11.13
N SER A 343 -6.57 -18.47 -11.48
CA SER A 343 -6.12 -18.37 -12.87
C SER A 343 -6.19 -19.72 -13.60
N GLY A 344 -5.62 -20.77 -12.98
CA GLY A 344 -5.59 -22.12 -13.55
C GLY A 344 -6.97 -22.74 -13.73
N GLY A 345 -7.84 -22.60 -12.72
CA GLY A 345 -9.22 -23.08 -12.80
C GLY A 345 -10.03 -22.33 -13.86
N PHE A 346 -9.91 -20.99 -13.91
CA PHE A 346 -10.61 -20.19 -14.91
C PHE A 346 -10.14 -20.49 -16.34
N TYR A 347 -8.84 -20.64 -16.56
CA TYR A 347 -8.27 -20.98 -17.88
C TYR A 347 -8.73 -22.35 -18.37
N ALA A 348 -8.66 -23.37 -17.49
CA ALA A 348 -9.11 -24.72 -17.80
C ALA A 348 -10.62 -24.79 -18.10
N ARG A 349 -11.44 -24.06 -17.34
CA ARG A 349 -12.90 -24.01 -17.52
C ARG A 349 -13.33 -23.43 -18.87
N ASN A 350 -12.47 -22.62 -19.50
CA ASN A 350 -12.69 -22.07 -20.85
C ASN A 350 -11.94 -22.87 -21.94
N GLU A 351 -11.62 -24.14 -21.67
CA GLU A 351 -10.98 -25.08 -22.60
C GLU A 351 -9.60 -24.63 -23.11
N GLY A 352 -8.87 -23.86 -22.30
CA GLY A 352 -7.52 -23.41 -22.62
C GLY A 352 -6.49 -24.54 -22.64
N LYS A 353 -5.65 -24.61 -23.68
CA LYS A 353 -4.65 -25.68 -23.87
C LYS A 353 -3.27 -25.36 -23.28
N ASN A 354 -2.85 -24.08 -23.31
CA ASN A 354 -1.51 -23.64 -22.93
C ASN A 354 -1.45 -23.19 -21.46
N TRP A 355 -1.72 -24.12 -20.54
CA TRP A 355 -1.79 -23.80 -19.10
C TRP A 355 -0.45 -23.34 -18.50
N ILE A 356 0.69 -23.81 -19.05
CA ILE A 356 2.03 -23.39 -18.60
C ILE A 356 2.26 -21.91 -18.92
N GLN A 357 1.89 -21.47 -20.12
CA GLN A 357 2.03 -20.06 -20.51
C GLN A 357 1.17 -19.17 -19.60
N THR A 358 -0.07 -19.60 -19.31
CA THR A 358 -0.97 -18.87 -18.40
C THR A 358 -0.41 -18.80 -16.98
N MET A 359 0.18 -19.89 -16.48
CA MET A 359 0.86 -19.91 -15.18
C MET A 359 2.01 -18.89 -15.15
N LEU A 360 2.88 -18.89 -16.16
CA LEU A 360 4.02 -17.97 -16.25
C LEU A 360 3.55 -16.51 -16.30
N VAL A 361 2.52 -16.19 -17.08
CA VAL A 361 1.93 -14.84 -17.11
C VAL A 361 1.36 -14.47 -15.74
N THR A 362 0.67 -15.39 -15.06
CA THR A 362 0.12 -15.15 -13.71
C THR A 362 1.23 -14.87 -12.70
N ALA A 363 2.31 -15.65 -12.69
CA ALA A 363 3.41 -15.50 -11.75
C ALA A 363 4.30 -14.26 -12.02
N CYS A 364 4.39 -13.82 -13.28
CA CYS A 364 5.34 -12.79 -13.70
C CYS A 364 4.71 -11.42 -13.96
N LEU A 365 3.44 -11.32 -14.40
CA LEU A 365 2.86 -10.07 -14.91
C LEU A 365 2.93 -8.92 -13.90
N PHE A 366 2.43 -9.13 -12.68
CA PHE A 366 2.42 -8.10 -11.64
C PHE A 366 3.81 -7.84 -11.05
N PRO A 367 4.60 -8.86 -10.63
CA PRO A 367 5.96 -8.64 -10.13
C PRO A 367 6.87 -7.93 -11.13
N LEU A 368 6.85 -8.31 -12.41
CA LEU A 368 7.68 -7.66 -13.42
C LEU A 368 7.22 -6.22 -13.68
N SER A 369 5.91 -5.93 -13.65
CA SER A 369 5.41 -4.56 -13.79
C SER A 369 5.89 -3.67 -12.64
N CYS A 370 5.78 -4.16 -11.40
CA CYS A 370 6.28 -3.47 -10.21
C CYS A 370 7.80 -3.32 -10.25
N PHE A 371 8.54 -4.36 -10.62
CA PHE A 371 9.99 -4.33 -10.75
C PHE A 371 10.45 -3.33 -11.82
N SER A 372 9.74 -3.24 -12.95
CA SER A 372 10.07 -2.29 -14.02
C SER A 372 9.97 -0.84 -13.54
N ILE A 373 8.91 -0.52 -12.79
CA ILE A 373 8.75 0.82 -12.19
C ILE A 373 9.83 1.05 -11.12
N ALA A 374 10.02 0.09 -10.21
CA ALA A 374 11.02 0.18 -9.16
C ALA A 374 12.44 0.31 -9.72
N PHE A 375 12.76 -0.35 -10.83
CA PHE A 375 14.07 -0.27 -11.50
C PHE A 375 14.35 1.13 -12.03
N VAL A 376 13.35 1.76 -12.66
CA VAL A 376 13.46 3.16 -13.12
C VAL A 376 13.67 4.10 -11.93
N LEU A 377 12.87 3.97 -10.87
CA LEU A 377 13.02 4.79 -9.66
C LEU A 377 14.37 4.56 -8.97
N ASN A 378 14.83 3.31 -8.90
CA ASN A 378 16.10 2.97 -8.30
C ASN A 378 17.28 3.54 -9.09
N THR A 379 17.19 3.58 -10.43
CA THR A 379 18.20 4.22 -11.28
C THR A 379 18.29 5.73 -10.99
N ILE A 380 17.14 6.39 -10.80
CA ILE A 380 17.10 7.80 -10.38
C ILE A 380 17.69 7.95 -8.98
N ALA A 381 17.38 7.04 -8.05
CA ALA A 381 17.92 7.10 -6.70
C ALA A 381 19.44 6.96 -6.62
N ILE A 382 20.01 6.04 -7.42
CA ILE A 382 21.45 5.88 -7.54
C ILE A 382 22.08 7.14 -8.14
N PHE A 383 21.47 7.74 -9.16
CA PHE A 383 21.98 8.98 -9.77
C PHE A 383 22.06 10.14 -8.75
N TYR A 384 21.06 10.27 -7.87
CA TYR A 384 21.04 11.28 -6.81
C TYR A 384 21.81 10.88 -5.54
N GLN A 385 22.38 9.67 -5.45
CA GLN A 385 23.02 9.16 -4.22
C GLN A 385 22.07 9.19 -2.99
N SER A 386 20.79 8.94 -3.21
CA SER A 386 19.75 8.95 -2.16
C SER A 386 19.71 7.62 -1.41
N LEU A 387 19.35 7.68 -0.12
CA LEU A 387 19.03 6.48 0.69
C LEU A 387 17.80 5.72 0.20
N ALA A 388 16.97 6.33 -0.65
CA ALA A 388 15.88 5.63 -1.32
C ALA A 388 16.39 4.59 -2.34
N ALA A 389 17.69 4.59 -2.67
CA ALA A 389 18.29 3.57 -3.52
C ALA A 389 18.30 2.23 -2.79
N VAL A 390 17.64 1.23 -3.38
CA VAL A 390 17.54 -0.11 -2.81
C VAL A 390 18.87 -0.84 -3.03
N PRO A 391 19.55 -1.31 -1.96
CA PRO A 391 20.78 -2.07 -2.09
C PRO A 391 20.58 -3.36 -2.89
N PHE A 392 21.60 -3.75 -3.68
CA PHE A 392 21.55 -4.97 -4.50
C PHE A 392 21.18 -6.23 -3.70
N GLY A 393 21.68 -6.35 -2.46
CA GLY A 393 21.36 -7.47 -1.58
C GLY A 393 19.87 -7.62 -1.30
N SER A 394 19.16 -6.51 -1.06
CA SER A 394 17.71 -6.52 -0.81
C SER A 394 16.92 -6.93 -2.05
N ILE A 395 17.36 -6.49 -3.25
CA ILE A 395 16.76 -6.90 -4.53
C ILE A 395 16.90 -8.42 -4.71
N VAL A 396 18.09 -8.97 -4.42
CA VAL A 396 18.32 -10.42 -4.49
C VAL A 396 17.44 -11.17 -3.49
N ILE A 397 17.28 -10.70 -2.25
CA ILE A 397 16.40 -11.34 -1.26
C ILE A 397 14.95 -11.39 -1.75
N VAL A 398 14.41 -10.29 -2.27
CA VAL A 398 13.04 -10.25 -2.82
C VAL A 398 12.89 -11.19 -4.01
N LEU A 399 13.90 -11.25 -4.89
CA LEU A 399 13.93 -12.17 -6.03
C LEU A 399 13.97 -13.63 -5.58
N LEU A 400 14.73 -13.97 -4.54
CA LEU A 400 14.78 -15.32 -3.97
C LEU A 400 13.43 -15.71 -3.34
N ILE A 401 12.78 -14.80 -2.60
CA ILE A 401 11.43 -15.03 -2.06
C ILE A 401 10.44 -15.29 -3.21
N TRP A 402 10.52 -14.51 -4.29
CA TRP A 402 9.66 -14.73 -5.46
C TRP A 402 9.96 -16.07 -6.14
N MET A 403 11.23 -16.42 -6.36
CA MET A 403 11.66 -17.63 -7.06
C MET A 403 11.38 -18.92 -6.28
N PHE A 404 11.62 -18.93 -4.98
CA PHE A 404 11.55 -20.15 -4.16
C PHE A 404 10.25 -20.31 -3.36
N ILE A 405 9.48 -19.24 -3.18
CA ILE A 405 8.20 -19.29 -2.46
C ILE A 405 7.06 -18.95 -3.41
N SER A 406 7.01 -17.73 -3.93
CA SER A 406 5.84 -17.26 -4.71
C SER A 406 5.61 -18.08 -5.98
N PHE A 407 6.65 -18.34 -6.76
CA PHE A 407 6.55 -19.04 -8.04
C PHE A 407 6.14 -20.52 -7.88
N PRO A 408 6.76 -21.33 -6.98
CA PRO A 408 6.31 -22.69 -6.71
C PRO A 408 4.89 -22.75 -6.14
N LEU A 409 4.50 -21.82 -5.25
CA LEU A 409 3.14 -21.76 -4.73
C LEU A 409 2.13 -21.43 -5.83
N CYS A 410 2.46 -20.53 -6.75
CA CYS A 410 1.62 -20.23 -7.91
C CYS A 410 1.47 -21.46 -8.82
N LEU A 411 2.57 -22.16 -9.13
CA LEU A 411 2.54 -23.42 -9.89
C LEU A 411 1.61 -24.45 -9.23
N PHE A 412 1.79 -24.68 -7.93
CA PHE A 412 0.99 -25.62 -7.16
C PHE A 412 -0.49 -25.22 -7.18
N GLY A 413 -0.79 -23.94 -6.96
CA GLY A 413 -2.13 -23.37 -7.10
C GLY A 413 -2.73 -23.66 -8.46
N THR A 414 -2.01 -23.40 -9.56
CA THR A 414 -2.49 -23.64 -10.92
C THR A 414 -2.80 -25.11 -11.19
N VAL A 415 -1.97 -26.04 -10.70
CA VAL A 415 -2.20 -27.49 -10.85
C VAL A 415 -3.47 -27.90 -10.11
N VAL A 416 -3.65 -27.45 -8.86
CA VAL A 416 -4.86 -27.75 -8.07
C VAL A 416 -6.09 -27.12 -8.71
N GLY A 417 -6.02 -25.85 -9.10
CA GLY A 417 -7.12 -25.10 -9.71
C GLY A 417 -7.62 -25.73 -11.00
N ARG A 418 -6.72 -26.17 -11.89
CA ARG A 418 -7.13 -26.82 -13.14
C ARG A 418 -7.81 -28.17 -12.89
N ASN A 419 -7.34 -28.93 -11.91
CA ASN A 419 -7.84 -30.27 -11.65
C ASN A 419 -9.18 -30.25 -10.90
N TRP A 420 -9.37 -29.32 -9.96
CA TRP A 420 -10.55 -29.27 -9.10
C TRP A 420 -11.64 -28.33 -9.63
N ALA A 421 -11.26 -27.22 -10.27
CA ALA A 421 -12.19 -26.18 -10.72
C ALA A 421 -12.19 -25.96 -12.25
N GLY A 422 -11.47 -26.80 -12.99
CA GLY A 422 -11.27 -26.65 -14.44
C GLY A 422 -12.31 -27.31 -15.34
N ALA A 423 -13.30 -28.03 -14.80
CA ALA A 423 -14.35 -28.63 -15.61
C ALA A 423 -15.23 -27.54 -16.26
N PRO A 424 -15.43 -27.54 -17.59
CA PRO A 424 -16.40 -26.69 -18.25
C PRO A 424 -17.81 -26.96 -17.72
N ASP A 425 -18.46 -25.91 -17.23
CA ASP A 425 -19.79 -25.97 -16.64
C ASP A 425 -20.52 -24.70 -17.09
N HIS A 426 -20.93 -24.71 -18.36
CA HIS A 426 -21.66 -23.62 -19.00
C HIS A 426 -23.16 -23.89 -18.91
N PRO A 427 -23.97 -22.95 -18.38
CA PRO A 427 -25.42 -23.12 -18.30
C PRO A 427 -26.12 -23.33 -19.65
N CYS A 428 -25.56 -22.79 -20.73
CA CYS A 428 -26.11 -22.87 -22.07
C CYS A 428 -25.04 -23.38 -23.05
N ARG A 429 -25.49 -24.09 -24.09
CA ARG A 429 -24.62 -24.56 -25.17
C ARG A 429 -24.15 -23.38 -26.02
N VAL A 430 -22.84 -23.31 -26.27
CA VAL A 430 -22.24 -22.27 -27.12
C VAL A 430 -22.44 -22.59 -28.61
N LYS A 431 -22.92 -21.62 -29.40
CA LYS A 431 -23.09 -21.71 -30.85
C LYS A 431 -21.73 -21.76 -31.56
N ARG A 432 -21.62 -22.56 -32.62
CA ARG A 432 -20.38 -22.65 -33.43
C ARG A 432 -20.07 -21.33 -34.14
N ILE A 433 -21.08 -20.71 -34.73
CA ILE A 433 -20.97 -19.45 -35.46
C ILE A 433 -21.41 -18.30 -34.54
N PRO A 434 -20.59 -17.25 -34.37
CA PRO A 434 -20.97 -16.09 -33.56
C PRO A 434 -22.08 -15.28 -34.21
N SER A 435 -23.07 -14.86 -33.41
CA SER A 435 -24.14 -13.99 -33.90
C SER A 435 -23.61 -12.59 -34.23
N PRO A 436 -24.13 -11.93 -35.29
CA PRO A 436 -23.75 -10.54 -35.61
C PRO A 436 -24.21 -9.60 -34.50
N ILE A 437 -23.40 -8.59 -34.18
CA ILE A 437 -23.70 -7.59 -33.15
C ILE A 437 -24.34 -6.37 -33.83
N PRO A 438 -25.54 -5.93 -33.42
CA PRO A 438 -26.19 -4.77 -34.03
C PRO A 438 -25.47 -3.46 -33.70
N ASP A 439 -25.68 -2.45 -34.56
CA ASP A 439 -25.20 -1.11 -34.31
C ASP A 439 -25.89 -0.49 -33.11
N LYS A 440 -25.09 0.08 -32.21
CA LYS A 440 -25.54 0.55 -30.90
C LYS A 440 -25.31 2.02 -30.68
N LYS A 441 -26.17 2.59 -29.83
CA LYS A 441 -26.05 3.98 -29.35
C LYS A 441 -24.70 4.19 -28.66
N TRP A 442 -24.19 5.42 -28.73
CA TRP A 442 -22.83 5.76 -28.28
C TRP A 442 -22.56 5.37 -26.82
N TYR A 443 -23.54 5.53 -25.91
CA TYR A 443 -23.40 5.24 -24.49
C TYR A 443 -23.38 3.74 -24.15
N LEU A 444 -23.80 2.86 -25.06
CA LEU A 444 -23.75 1.40 -24.90
C LEU A 444 -22.45 0.78 -25.45
N ARG A 445 -21.51 1.62 -25.89
CA ARG A 445 -20.21 1.15 -26.37
C ARG A 445 -19.37 0.63 -25.19
N PRO A 446 -18.58 -0.45 -25.37
CA PRO A 446 -17.92 -1.13 -24.26
C PRO A 446 -16.94 -0.25 -23.51
N HIS A 447 -16.20 0.61 -24.23
CA HIS A 447 -15.25 1.55 -23.62
C HIS A 447 -15.93 2.65 -22.81
N ILE A 448 -17.13 3.11 -23.21
CA ILE A 448 -17.90 4.09 -22.44
C ILE A 448 -18.42 3.49 -21.14
N ILE A 449 -18.99 2.28 -21.21
CA ILE A 449 -19.43 1.53 -20.02
C ILE A 449 -18.25 1.28 -19.08
N ALA A 450 -17.09 0.87 -19.62
CA ALA A 450 -15.88 0.66 -18.84
C ALA A 450 -15.41 1.94 -18.13
N LEU A 451 -15.40 3.08 -18.82
CA LEU A 451 -14.98 4.36 -18.23
C LEU A 451 -15.95 4.81 -17.13
N VAL A 452 -17.26 4.87 -17.42
CA VAL A 452 -18.29 5.30 -16.46
C VAL A 452 -18.36 4.38 -15.24
N GLY A 453 -18.08 3.09 -15.41
CA GLY A 453 -18.12 2.10 -14.33
C GLY A 453 -17.18 2.41 -13.15
N GLY A 454 -16.07 3.10 -13.38
CA GLY A 454 -15.10 3.42 -12.33
C GLY A 454 -15.46 4.62 -11.45
N LEU A 455 -16.43 5.45 -11.88
CA LEU A 455 -16.76 6.72 -11.23
C LEU A 455 -17.39 6.52 -9.84
N LEU A 456 -18.35 5.60 -9.73
CA LEU A 456 -19.04 5.33 -8.47
C LEU A 456 -18.14 4.64 -7.42
N PRO A 457 -17.36 3.60 -7.76
CA PRO A 457 -16.37 3.04 -6.82
C PRO A 457 -15.35 4.08 -6.37
N PHE A 458 -14.88 4.96 -7.26
CA PHE A 458 -14.00 6.06 -6.89
C PHE A 458 -14.67 7.04 -5.92
N GLY A 459 -15.93 7.43 -6.19
CA GLY A 459 -16.71 8.28 -5.30
C GLY A 459 -16.86 7.71 -3.89
N SER A 460 -16.98 6.38 -3.76
CA SER A 460 -17.09 5.69 -2.47
C SER A 460 -15.79 5.63 -1.64
N ILE A 461 -14.64 5.90 -2.25
CA ILE A 461 -13.34 5.89 -1.56
C ILE A 461 -12.65 7.26 -1.56
N PHE A 462 -13.26 8.27 -2.18
CA PHE A 462 -12.63 9.56 -2.46
C PHE A 462 -12.10 10.26 -1.21
N ILE A 463 -12.91 10.34 -0.14
CA ILE A 463 -12.51 11.01 1.10
C ILE A 463 -11.37 10.25 1.78
N GLU A 464 -11.42 8.92 1.80
CA GLU A 464 -10.36 8.12 2.41
C GLU A 464 -9.07 8.16 1.60
N MET A 465 -9.17 8.26 0.28
CA MET A 465 -8.01 8.45 -0.59
C MET A 465 -7.25 9.74 -0.24
N TYR A 466 -7.93 10.81 0.17
CA TYR A 466 -7.28 12.04 0.66
C TYR A 466 -6.45 11.78 1.92
N PHE A 467 -6.99 11.04 2.89
CA PHE A 467 -6.27 10.70 4.12
C PHE A 467 -5.10 9.76 3.87
N ILE A 468 -5.28 8.77 3.00
CA ILE A 468 -4.22 7.86 2.56
C ILE A 468 -3.09 8.66 1.90
N PHE A 469 -3.41 9.52 0.92
CA PHE A 469 -2.40 10.32 0.24
C PHE A 469 -1.70 11.29 1.19
N THR A 470 -2.43 11.89 2.13
CA THR A 470 -1.80 12.76 3.13
C THR A 470 -0.84 11.97 4.03
N SER A 471 -1.17 10.74 4.39
CA SER A 471 -0.32 9.90 5.23
C SER A 471 0.92 9.35 4.50
N PHE A 472 0.78 8.99 3.22
CA PHE A 472 1.90 8.50 2.41
C PHE A 472 2.85 9.61 1.97
N TRP A 473 2.30 10.79 1.66
CA TRP A 473 3.05 11.89 1.03
C TRP A 473 3.37 13.05 1.99
N ASN A 474 2.88 13.01 3.24
CA ASN A 474 3.33 13.90 4.31
C ASN A 474 3.75 13.08 5.54
N TYR A 475 4.40 13.73 6.51
CA TYR A 475 4.89 13.11 7.75
C TYR A 475 3.75 12.77 8.75
N LYS A 476 2.69 12.10 8.30
CA LYS A 476 1.54 11.72 9.14
C LYS A 476 1.37 10.20 9.13
N VAL A 477 1.41 9.58 10.31
CA VAL A 477 1.22 8.14 10.45
C VAL A 477 -0.27 7.81 10.41
N TYR A 478 -0.69 7.00 9.43
CA TYR A 478 -2.05 6.48 9.37
C TYR A 478 -2.22 5.35 10.39
N TYR A 479 -3.11 5.52 11.38
CA TYR A 479 -3.34 4.51 12.42
C TYR A 479 -4.77 3.97 12.47
N VAL A 480 -5.69 4.48 11.65
CA VAL A 480 -7.12 4.15 11.72
C VAL A 480 -7.49 2.97 10.81
N TYR A 481 -6.79 1.85 10.97
CA TYR A 481 -6.91 0.67 10.10
C TYR A 481 -8.32 0.04 10.10
N GLY A 482 -9.11 0.23 11.17
CA GLY A 482 -10.50 -0.24 11.23
C GLY A 482 -11.42 0.42 10.19
N PHE A 483 -11.30 1.74 9.98
CA PHE A 483 -12.04 2.42 8.91
C PHE A 483 -11.55 2.01 7.53
N PHE A 484 -10.23 1.82 7.38
CA PHE A 484 -9.66 1.31 6.13
C PHE A 484 -10.21 -0.06 5.74
N LEU A 485 -10.41 -0.98 6.70
CA LEU A 485 -11.07 -2.27 6.46
C LEU A 485 -12.50 -2.09 5.92
N LEU A 486 -13.28 -1.21 6.54
CA LEU A 486 -14.68 -1.00 6.14
C LEU A 486 -14.77 -0.40 4.73
N VAL A 487 -13.91 0.56 4.43
CA VAL A 487 -13.84 1.23 3.11
C VAL A 487 -13.38 0.25 2.04
N PHE A 488 -12.43 -0.63 2.37
CA PHE A 488 -12.03 -1.73 1.49
C PHE A 488 -13.21 -2.65 1.16
N LEU A 489 -14.00 -3.07 2.16
CA LEU A 489 -15.19 -3.91 1.92
C LEU A 489 -16.25 -3.19 1.08
N ILE A 490 -16.51 -1.90 1.36
CA ILE A 490 -17.43 -1.07 0.58
C ILE A 490 -16.97 -1.02 -0.88
N LEU A 491 -15.69 -0.78 -1.13
CA LEU A 491 -15.13 -0.74 -2.48
C LEU A 491 -15.41 -2.04 -3.23
N LEU A 492 -15.16 -3.21 -2.63
CA LEU A 492 -15.43 -4.50 -3.28
C LEU A 492 -16.91 -4.64 -3.67
N ILE A 493 -17.83 -4.28 -2.77
CA ILE A 493 -19.27 -4.40 -3.00
C ILE A 493 -19.72 -3.42 -4.10
N VAL A 494 -19.29 -2.16 -4.05
CA VAL A 494 -19.64 -1.15 -5.06
C VAL A 494 -19.10 -1.56 -6.42
N THR A 495 -17.85 -2.01 -6.51
CA THR A 495 -17.25 -2.49 -7.75
C THR A 495 -18.03 -3.68 -8.34
N VAL A 496 -18.45 -4.65 -7.53
CA VAL A 496 -19.32 -5.76 -7.99
C VAL A 496 -20.65 -5.23 -8.52
N CYS A 497 -21.32 -4.32 -7.80
CA CYS A 497 -22.63 -3.83 -8.22
C CYS A 497 -22.55 -3.07 -9.56
N VAL A 498 -21.58 -2.17 -9.70
CA VAL A 498 -21.46 -1.34 -10.91
C VAL A 498 -21.08 -2.17 -12.13
N THR A 499 -20.19 -3.17 -11.95
CA THR A 499 -19.83 -4.08 -13.05
C THR A 499 -20.99 -4.97 -13.47
N ILE A 500 -21.84 -5.44 -12.55
CA ILE A 500 -23.08 -6.16 -12.87
C ILE A 500 -24.02 -5.28 -13.69
N VAL A 501 -24.24 -4.03 -13.27
CA VAL A 501 -25.12 -3.08 -13.98
C VAL A 501 -24.59 -2.79 -15.39
N GLY A 502 -23.29 -2.53 -15.54
CA GLY A 502 -22.66 -2.32 -16.84
C GLY A 502 -22.75 -3.55 -17.75
N THR A 503 -22.57 -4.75 -17.17
CA THR A 503 -22.69 -6.02 -17.89
C THR A 503 -24.13 -6.24 -18.37
N TYR A 504 -25.12 -5.96 -17.53
CA TYR A 504 -26.53 -6.08 -17.89
C TYR A 504 -26.92 -5.14 -19.04
N PHE A 505 -26.49 -3.86 -19.00
CA PHE A 505 -26.73 -2.93 -20.10
C PHE A 505 -26.06 -3.38 -21.40
N LEU A 506 -24.85 -3.94 -21.32
CA LEU A 506 -24.16 -4.46 -22.50
C LEU A 506 -24.88 -5.67 -23.11
N LEU A 507 -25.35 -6.59 -22.27
CA LEU A 507 -26.11 -7.77 -22.73
C LEU A 507 -27.48 -7.39 -23.32
N ASN A 508 -28.15 -6.39 -22.75
CA ASN A 508 -29.39 -5.83 -23.33
C ASN A 508 -29.16 -5.17 -24.70
N ALA A 509 -27.92 -4.75 -24.99
CA ALA A 509 -27.52 -4.24 -26.29
C ALA A 509 -27.00 -5.36 -27.23
N GLU A 510 -27.38 -6.62 -26.95
CA GLU A 510 -27.03 -7.82 -27.73
C GLU A 510 -25.52 -8.02 -27.93
N ASN A 511 -24.70 -7.47 -27.03
CA ASN A 511 -23.25 -7.55 -27.13
C ASN A 511 -22.70 -8.53 -26.09
N TYR A 512 -22.30 -9.71 -26.57
CA TYR A 512 -21.74 -10.77 -25.72
C TYR A 512 -20.26 -10.56 -25.33
N HIS A 513 -19.59 -9.48 -25.76
CA HIS A 513 -18.20 -9.18 -25.37
C HIS A 513 -18.09 -8.55 -23.96
N TRP A 514 -18.79 -9.16 -22.99
CA TRP A 514 -18.88 -8.63 -21.63
C TRP A 514 -17.64 -8.89 -20.79
N HIS A 515 -16.83 -9.90 -21.09
CA HIS A 515 -15.68 -10.29 -20.27
C HIS A 515 -14.70 -9.15 -20.00
N TRP A 516 -14.13 -8.56 -21.06
CA TRP A 516 -13.21 -7.43 -20.93
C TRP A 516 -13.92 -6.16 -20.49
N THR A 517 -15.19 -5.97 -20.86
CA THR A 517 -15.96 -4.80 -20.44
C THR A 517 -16.17 -4.78 -18.93
N ALA A 518 -16.52 -5.92 -18.32
CA ALA A 518 -16.69 -6.06 -16.89
C ALA A 518 -15.38 -5.87 -16.13
N PHE A 519 -14.29 -6.49 -16.62
CA PHE A 519 -12.96 -6.29 -16.03
C PHE A 519 -12.54 -4.82 -16.10
N SER A 520 -12.62 -4.19 -17.28
CA SER A 520 -12.24 -2.80 -17.48
C SER A 520 -13.13 -1.81 -16.73
N ALA A 521 -14.40 -2.13 -16.51
CA ALA A 521 -15.32 -1.31 -15.73
C ALA A 521 -14.94 -1.26 -14.23
N GLY A 522 -14.45 -2.35 -13.66
CA GLY A 522 -13.88 -2.34 -12.31
C GLY A 522 -12.47 -1.72 -12.28
N ALA A 523 -11.65 -2.03 -13.28
CA ALA A 523 -10.28 -1.57 -13.39
C ALA A 523 -10.16 -0.04 -13.55
N SER A 524 -11.15 0.60 -14.18
CA SER A 524 -11.18 2.05 -14.41
C SER A 524 -11.27 2.90 -13.14
N THR A 525 -11.62 2.31 -11.98
CA THR A 525 -11.52 3.01 -10.69
C THR A 525 -10.12 3.57 -10.44
N SER A 526 -9.05 2.85 -10.84
CA SER A 526 -7.68 3.33 -10.66
C SER A 526 -7.33 4.52 -11.55
N LEU A 527 -8.00 4.69 -12.70
CA LEU A 527 -7.82 5.84 -13.57
C LEU A 527 -8.27 7.12 -12.86
N TYR A 528 -9.42 7.08 -12.19
CA TYR A 528 -9.91 8.23 -11.41
C TYR A 528 -9.00 8.54 -10.21
N VAL A 529 -8.46 7.52 -9.56
CA VAL A 529 -7.43 7.70 -8.51
C VAL A 529 -6.16 8.33 -9.08
N MET A 530 -5.74 7.96 -10.28
CA MET A 530 -4.59 8.57 -10.95
C MET A 530 -4.85 10.03 -11.33
N LEU A 531 -6.05 10.37 -11.80
CA LEU A 531 -6.41 11.77 -12.06
C LEU A 531 -6.45 12.59 -10.77
N TYR A 532 -6.97 11.99 -9.70
CA TYR A 532 -6.96 12.59 -8.38
C TYR A 532 -5.55 12.81 -7.84
N SER A 533 -4.60 11.90 -8.09
CA SER A 533 -3.22 12.07 -7.65
C SER A 533 -2.51 13.23 -8.33
N VAL A 534 -2.80 13.49 -9.61
CA VAL A 534 -2.32 14.69 -10.32
C VAL A 534 -2.90 15.95 -9.67
N HIS A 535 -4.20 15.97 -9.40
CA HIS A 535 -4.83 17.10 -8.71
C HIS A 535 -4.24 17.32 -7.31
N TYR A 536 -4.05 16.24 -6.54
CA TYR A 536 -3.48 16.30 -5.19
C TYR A 536 -2.04 16.85 -5.22
N PHE A 537 -1.21 16.38 -6.17
CA PHE A 537 0.15 16.86 -6.35
C PHE A 537 0.19 18.38 -6.59
N VAL A 538 -0.61 18.88 -7.53
CA VAL A 538 -0.60 20.30 -7.91
C VAL A 538 -1.23 21.21 -6.84
N MET A 539 -2.34 20.78 -6.23
CA MET A 539 -3.16 21.68 -5.38
C MET A 539 -2.93 21.51 -3.88
N LYS A 540 -2.39 20.37 -3.43
CA LYS A 540 -2.26 20.05 -2.00
C LYS A 540 -0.82 19.85 -1.54
N THR A 541 0.11 19.54 -2.43
CA THR A 541 1.52 19.34 -2.05
C THR A 541 2.38 20.56 -2.37
N LYS A 542 3.47 20.73 -1.63
CA LYS A 542 4.55 21.71 -1.91
C LYS A 542 5.80 21.02 -2.49
N MET A 543 5.64 19.80 -3.00
CA MET A 543 6.73 18.98 -3.52
C MET A 543 7.31 19.60 -4.79
N THR A 544 8.63 19.65 -4.88
CA THR A 544 9.33 20.18 -6.06
C THR A 544 10.52 19.29 -6.45
N GLY A 545 11.04 19.49 -7.66
CA GLY A 545 12.20 18.74 -8.16
C GLY A 545 11.85 17.43 -8.85
N PHE A 546 12.74 16.99 -9.74
CA PHE A 546 12.55 15.81 -10.57
C PHE A 546 12.49 14.52 -9.74
N PHE A 547 13.40 14.36 -8.77
CA PHE A 547 13.46 13.19 -7.91
C PHE A 547 12.12 12.92 -7.19
N GLN A 548 11.64 13.91 -6.41
CA GLN A 548 10.41 13.77 -5.64
C GLN A 548 9.19 13.53 -6.55
N THR A 549 9.14 14.21 -7.70
CA THR A 549 8.06 14.03 -8.70
C THR A 549 8.06 12.62 -9.28
N ALA A 550 9.23 12.08 -9.63
CA ALA A 550 9.35 10.72 -10.16
C ALA A 550 8.92 9.67 -9.14
N PHE A 551 9.36 9.79 -7.88
CA PHE A 551 8.94 8.89 -6.80
C PHE A 551 7.45 8.98 -6.50
N TYR A 552 6.89 10.20 -6.48
CA TYR A 552 5.45 10.42 -6.28
C TYR A 552 4.61 9.67 -7.31
N PHE A 553 4.86 9.94 -8.59
CA PHE A 553 4.10 9.31 -9.67
C PHE A 553 4.43 7.83 -9.85
N GLY A 554 5.67 7.41 -9.60
CA GLY A 554 6.09 6.01 -9.68
C GLY A 554 5.38 5.12 -8.66
N TYR A 555 5.41 5.47 -7.37
CA TYR A 555 4.69 4.68 -6.36
C TYR A 555 3.17 4.79 -6.52
N THR A 556 2.65 5.96 -6.91
CA THR A 556 1.21 6.08 -7.20
C THR A 556 0.81 5.21 -8.39
N LEU A 557 1.65 5.09 -9.41
CA LEU A 557 1.42 4.18 -10.54
C LEU A 557 1.42 2.72 -10.09
N MET A 558 2.36 2.30 -9.25
CA MET A 558 2.36 0.94 -8.67
C MET A 558 1.07 0.67 -7.87
N PHE A 559 0.64 1.63 -7.05
CA PHE A 559 -0.62 1.54 -6.31
C PHE A 559 -1.84 1.42 -7.24
N CYS A 560 -1.94 2.28 -8.26
CA CYS A 560 -3.03 2.25 -9.23
C CYS A 560 -3.04 0.96 -10.06
N LEU A 561 -1.87 0.39 -10.41
CA LEU A 561 -1.80 -0.90 -11.09
C LEU A 561 -2.39 -2.02 -10.22
N GLY A 562 -2.00 -2.10 -8.95
CA GLY A 562 -2.57 -3.06 -8.01
C GLY A 562 -4.08 -2.90 -7.84
N LEU A 563 -4.55 -1.66 -7.65
CA LEU A 563 -5.97 -1.33 -7.53
C LEU A 563 -6.76 -1.70 -8.78
N SER A 564 -6.21 -1.46 -9.97
CA SER A 564 -6.85 -1.76 -11.26
C SER A 564 -7.08 -3.25 -11.43
N ILE A 565 -6.05 -4.07 -11.16
CA ILE A 565 -6.13 -5.53 -11.30
C ILE A 565 -7.09 -6.11 -10.26
N MET A 566 -7.02 -5.61 -9.01
CA MET A 566 -7.91 -6.04 -7.92
C MET A 566 -9.37 -5.74 -8.20
N CYS A 567 -9.71 -4.48 -8.49
CA CYS A 567 -11.09 -4.08 -8.78
C CYS A 567 -11.62 -4.73 -10.06
N GLY A 568 -10.77 -4.86 -11.09
CA GLY A 568 -11.12 -5.54 -12.33
C GLY A 568 -11.47 -7.02 -12.12
N ALA A 569 -10.67 -7.75 -11.32
CA ALA A 569 -10.93 -9.15 -11.01
C ALA A 569 -12.22 -9.34 -10.20
N ILE A 570 -12.41 -8.55 -9.14
CA ILE A 570 -13.58 -8.65 -8.27
C ILE A 570 -14.86 -8.29 -9.03
N GLY A 571 -14.81 -7.22 -9.84
CA GLY A 571 -15.92 -6.85 -10.72
C GLY A 571 -16.24 -7.93 -11.75
N TYR A 572 -15.21 -8.50 -12.40
CA TYR A 572 -15.40 -9.60 -13.34
C TYR A 572 -16.06 -10.82 -12.70
N LEU A 573 -15.62 -11.24 -11.51
CA LEU A 573 -16.19 -12.39 -10.79
C LEU A 573 -17.65 -12.14 -10.40
N GLY A 574 -17.97 -10.91 -9.97
CA GLY A 574 -19.34 -10.48 -9.71
C GLY A 574 -20.22 -10.58 -10.95
N SER A 575 -19.76 -10.04 -12.09
CA SER A 575 -20.45 -10.16 -13.37
C SER A 575 -20.59 -11.61 -13.85
N LEU A 576 -19.55 -12.45 -13.68
CA LEU A 576 -19.60 -13.86 -14.05
C LEU A 576 -20.66 -14.62 -13.24
N ALA A 577 -20.74 -14.36 -11.93
CA ALA A 577 -21.76 -14.95 -11.07
C ALA A 577 -23.17 -14.51 -11.49
N PHE A 578 -23.35 -13.22 -11.80
CA PHE A 578 -24.60 -12.67 -12.32
C PHE A 578 -25.00 -13.32 -13.65
N VAL A 579 -24.10 -13.35 -14.63
CA VAL A 579 -24.34 -13.94 -15.96
C VAL A 579 -24.74 -15.40 -15.84
N ARG A 580 -24.00 -16.20 -15.07
CA ARG A 580 -24.39 -17.60 -14.82
C ARG A 580 -25.77 -17.72 -14.18
N ARG A 581 -26.09 -16.82 -13.24
CA ARG A 581 -27.38 -16.87 -12.52
C ARG A 581 -28.55 -16.57 -13.45
N ILE A 582 -28.44 -15.58 -14.33
CA ILE A 582 -29.52 -15.22 -15.27
C ILE A 582 -29.71 -16.30 -16.35
N PHE A 583 -28.63 -16.87 -16.90
CA PHE A 583 -28.72 -17.86 -17.98
C PHE A 583 -29.04 -19.28 -17.52
N ARG A 584 -28.76 -19.64 -16.26
CA ARG A 584 -29.17 -20.96 -15.72
C ARG A 584 -30.69 -21.15 -15.69
N ASN A 585 -31.45 -20.07 -15.60
CA ASN A 585 -32.91 -20.13 -15.52
C ASN A 585 -33.58 -20.00 -16.89
N VAL A 586 -32.82 -19.77 -17.97
CA VAL A 586 -33.35 -19.71 -19.33
C VAL A 586 -33.52 -21.15 -19.82
N LYS A 587 -34.76 -21.62 -19.91
CA LYS A 587 -35.08 -22.84 -20.66
C LYS A 587 -35.02 -22.48 -22.14
N VAL A 588 -34.02 -23.01 -22.84
CA VAL A 588 -33.93 -22.94 -24.30
C VAL A 588 -34.42 -24.29 -24.78
N ASP A 589 -35.68 -24.33 -25.24
CA ASP A 589 -36.25 -25.50 -25.92
C ASP A 589 -35.67 -25.62 -27.34
#